data_AF-A0A285PA99-F1
#
_entry.id   AF-A0A285PA99-F1
#
_cell.length_a   1.000
_cell.length_b   1.000
_cell.length_c   1.000
_cell.angle_alpha   90.00
_cell.angle_beta   90.00
_cell.angle_gamma   90.00
#
_symmetry.space_group_name_H-M   'P 1'
#
loop_
_entity.id
_entity.type
_entity.pdbx_description
1 polymer ?
#
loop_
_entity_poly.entity_id
_entity_poly.type
_entity_poly.pdbx_seq_one_letter_code
_entity_poly.pdbx_strand_id
1 'polypeptide(L)' 'MNRNFWKGMLIACVLMLLLLAVSVPFLEPGSATFVVLQLAAIHLVVAMGMISALLYFEWDPFEPFRP' A
#
# COMPACT_ATOMS: atom_id res chain seq x y z
N MET A 1 -13.05 13.22 -7.03
CA MET A 1 -12.40 11.95 -6.59
C MET A 1 -13.39 10.78 -6.57
N ASN A 2 -13.08 9.65 -7.22
CA ASN A 2 -13.88 8.41 -7.05
C ASN A 2 -13.51 7.71 -5.73
N ARG A 3 -14.21 8.05 -4.65
CA ARG A 3 -13.90 7.57 -3.29
C ARG A 3 -13.95 6.04 -3.15
N ASN A 4 -14.83 5.37 -3.87
CA ASN A 4 -14.97 3.90 -3.79
C ASN A 4 -13.78 3.18 -4.42
N PHE A 5 -13.21 3.74 -5.50
CA PHE A 5 -11.99 3.22 -6.10
C PHE A 5 -10.82 3.28 -5.12
N TRP A 6 -10.56 4.43 -4.49
CA TRP A 6 -9.46 4.61 -3.53
C TRP A 6 -9.63 3.74 -2.28
N LYS A 7 -10.87 3.57 -1.78
CA LYS A 7 -11.15 2.60 -0.70
C LYS A 7 -10.85 1.17 -1.12
N GLY A 8 -11.25 0.77 -2.33
CA GLY A 8 -10.93 -0.56 -2.88
C GLY A 8 -9.43 -0.79 -2.97
N MET A 9 -8.68 0.21 -3.44
CA MET A 9 -7.22 0.13 -3.52
C MET A 9 -6.57 0.05 -2.14
N LEU A 10 -7.06 0.81 -1.16
CA LEU A 10 -6.58 0.73 0.23
C LEU A 10 -6.80 -0.69 0.81
N ILE A 11 -7.99 -1.27 0.60
CA ILE A 11 -8.30 -2.64 1.03
C ILE A 11 -7.36 -3.65 0.36
N ALA A 12 -7.09 -3.49 -0.95
CA ALA A 12 -6.15 -4.35 -1.65
C ALA A 12 -4.75 -4.27 -1.06
N CYS A 13 -4.24 -3.06 -0.77
CA CYS A 13 -2.94 -2.89 -0.10
C CYS A 13 -2.89 -3.56 1.28
N VAL A 14 -3.96 -3.45 2.08
CA VAL A 14 -4.06 -4.13 3.38
C VAL A 14 -3.98 -5.65 3.21
N LEU A 15 -4.72 -6.21 2.25
CA LEU A 15 -4.70 -7.65 1.98
C LEU A 15 -3.31 -8.11 1.52
N MET A 16 -2.65 -7.35 0.65
CA MET A 16 -1.28 -7.67 0.22
C MET A 16 -0.28 -7.60 1.38
N LEU A 17 -0.42 -6.63 2.29
CA LEU A 17 0.43 -6.53 3.47
C LEU A 17 0.20 -7.70 4.43
N LEU A 18 -1.04 -8.15 4.61
CA LEU A 18 -1.36 -9.33 5.40
C LEU A 18 -0.75 -10.60 4.80
N LEU A 19 -0.85 -10.78 3.49
CA LEU A 19 -0.22 -11.90 2.79
C LEU A 19 1.31 -11.87 2.95
N LEU A 20 1.91 -10.69 2.84
CA LEU A 20 3.34 -10.50 3.07
C LEU A 20 3.73 -10.85 4.51
N ALA A 21 2.94 -10.43 5.50
CA ALA A 21 3.17 -10.76 6.91
C ALA A 21 3.07 -12.28 7.16
N VAL A 22 2.11 -12.97 6.53
CA VAL A 22 1.98 -14.44 6.58
C VAL A 22 3.20 -15.14 5.99
N SER A 23 3.89 -14.52 5.02
CA SER A 23 5.10 -15.09 4.42
C SER A 23 6.34 -15.01 5.31
N VAL A 24 6.37 -14.15 6.33
CA VAL A 24 7.54 -13.89 7.19
C VAL A 24 8.16 -15.16 7.81
N PRO A 25 7.38 -16.11 8.37
CA PRO A 25 7.95 -17.30 9.01
C PRO A 25 8.68 -18.24 8.05
N PHE A 26 8.47 -18.09 6.73
CA PHE A 26 9.07 -18.93 5.70
C PHE A 26 10.36 -18.33 5.11
N LEU A 27 10.81 -17.19 5.63
CA LEU A 27 11.96 -16.46 5.11
C LEU A 27 13.10 -16.43 6.12
N GLU A 28 14.29 -16.77 5.65
CA GLU A 28 15.51 -16.72 6.45
C GLU A 28 16.01 -15.28 6.61
N PRO A 29 16.20 -14.79 7.85
CA PRO A 29 16.82 -13.50 8.10
C PRO A 29 18.23 -13.41 7.47
N GLY A 30 18.52 -12.30 6.81
CA GLY A 30 19.81 -12.09 6.12
C GLY A 30 19.85 -12.59 4.67
N SER A 31 18.81 -13.29 4.20
CA SER A 31 18.67 -13.63 2.79
C SER A 31 18.26 -12.42 1.94
N ALA A 32 18.57 -12.46 0.63
CA ALA A 32 18.11 -11.43 -0.31
C ALA A 32 16.58 -11.30 -0.32
N THR A 33 15.87 -12.42 -0.18
CA THR A 33 14.39 -12.45 -0.13
C THR A 33 13.85 -11.71 1.10
N PHE A 34 14.55 -11.75 2.24
CA PHE A 34 14.16 -11.01 3.43
C PHE A 34 14.28 -9.49 3.25
N VAL A 35 15.28 -9.03 2.48
CA VAL A 35 15.40 -7.61 2.09
C VAL A 35 14.25 -7.19 1.18
N VAL A 36 13.88 -8.04 0.21
CA VAL A 36 12.72 -7.80 -0.66
C VAL A 36 11.43 -7.70 0.14
N LEU A 37 11.25 -8.56 1.16
CA LEU A 37 10.11 -8.45 2.07
C LEU A 37 10.05 -7.10 2.77
N GLN A 38 11.17 -6.60 3.31
CA GLN A 38 11.21 -5.29 3.97
C GLN A 38 10.88 -4.16 3.01
N LEU A 39 11.47 -4.17 1.80
CA LEU A 39 11.19 -3.17 0.77
C LEU A 39 9.72 -3.18 0.34
N ALA A 40 9.14 -4.35 0.15
CA ALA A 40 7.73 -4.51 -0.18
C ALA A 40 6.81 -4.01 0.95
N ALA A 41 7.14 -4.32 2.20
CA ALA A 41 6.38 -3.85 3.37
C ALA A 41 6.42 -2.32 3.48
N ILE A 42 7.61 -1.70 3.35
CA ILE A 42 7.77 -0.24 3.36
C ILE A 42 6.97 0.39 2.23
N HIS A 43 7.06 -0.15 1.02
CA HIS A 43 6.31 0.34 -0.13
C HIS A 43 4.79 0.31 0.13
N LEU A 44 4.27 -0.80 0.64
CA LEU A 44 2.84 -0.94 0.97
C LEU A 44 2.41 0.05 2.05
N VAL A 45 3.20 0.22 3.12
CA VAL A 45 2.89 1.18 4.19
C VAL A 45 2.86 2.61 3.66
N VAL A 46 3.84 3.00 2.83
CA VAL A 46 3.87 4.34 2.21
C VAL A 46 2.66 4.54 1.30
N ALA A 47 2.34 3.55 0.45
CA ALA A 47 1.17 3.61 -0.43
C ALA A 47 -0.13 3.75 0.36
N MET A 48 -0.31 2.96 1.42
CA MET A 48 -1.46 3.06 2.32
C MET A 48 -1.55 4.42 3.00
N GLY A 49 -0.41 4.97 3.46
CA GLY A 49 -0.36 6.30 4.06
C GLY A 49 -0.80 7.39 3.08
N MET A 50 -0.30 7.34 1.85
CA MET A 50 -0.70 8.25 0.77
C MET A 50 -2.19 8.15 0.45
N ILE A 51 -2.70 6.93 0.20
CA ILE A 51 -4.12 6.72 -0.11
C ILE A 51 -5.01 7.14 1.06
N SER A 52 -4.59 6.88 2.29
CA SER A 52 -5.32 7.31 3.49
C SER A 52 -5.36 8.83 3.60
N ALA A 53 -4.25 9.52 3.29
CA ALA A 53 -4.22 10.97 3.24
C ALA A 53 -5.16 11.53 2.15
N LEU A 54 -5.15 10.95 0.93
CA LEU A 54 -6.10 11.32 -0.14
C LEU A 54 -7.55 11.17 0.32
N LEU A 55 -7.87 10.06 0.97
CA LEU A 55 -9.22 9.79 1.47
C LEU A 55 -9.62 10.68 2.65
N TYR A 56 -8.67 11.04 3.52
CA TYR A 56 -8.92 11.87 4.70
C TYR A 56 -9.12 13.34 4.35
N PHE A 57 -8.25 13.90 3.50
CA PHE A 57 -8.34 15.28 3.03
C PHE A 57 -9.30 15.47 1.85
N GLU A 58 -9.96 14.39 1.40
CA GLU A 58 -10.81 14.34 0.21
C GLU A 58 -10.12 14.91 -1.05
N TRP A 59 -8.78 14.83 -1.09
CA TRP A 59 -7.96 15.43 -2.13
C TRP A 59 -7.96 14.57 -3.40
N ASP A 60 -8.24 15.19 -4.55
CA ASP A 60 -8.15 14.58 -5.87
C ASP A 60 -6.87 15.05 -6.58
N PRO A 61 -5.79 14.24 -6.64
CA PRO A 61 -4.52 14.66 -7.24
C PRO A 61 -4.64 14.89 -8.75
N PHE A 62 -5.71 14.40 -9.38
CA PHE A 62 -5.96 14.53 -10.81
C PHE A 62 -6.91 15.67 -11.16
N GLU A 63 -7.45 16.39 -10.17
CA GLU A 63 -8.34 17.53 -10.40
C GLU A 63 -7.73 18.61 -11.32
N PRO A 64 -6.44 19.00 -11.18
CA PRO A 64 -5.83 19.99 -12.08
C PRO A 64 -5.70 19.54 -13.54
N PHE A 65 -5.86 18.24 -13.83
CA PHE A 65 -5.66 17.65 -15.16
C PHE A 65 -6.97 17.17 -15.79
N ARG A 66 -8.13 17.37 -15.13
CA ARG A 66 -9.43 17.00 -15.66
C ARG A 66 -9.86 18.04 -16.71
N PRO A 67 -10.25 17.62 -17.93
CA PRO A 67 -10.68 18.53 -19.00
C PRO A 67 -11.98 19.27 -18.68
#